data_AF-A0A5N9GJL2-F1
#
_entry.id   AF-A0A5N9GJL2-F1
#
_cell.length_a   1.000
_cell.length_b   1.000
_cell.length_c   1.000
_cell.angle_alpha   90.00
_cell.angle_beta   90.00
_cell.angle_gamma   90.00
#
_symmetry.space_group_name_H-M   'P 1'
#
loop_
_entity.id
_entity.type
_entity.pdbx_description
1 polymer ?
#
loop_
_entity_poly.entity_id
_entity_poly.type
_entity_poly.pdbx_seq_one_letter_code
_entity_poly.pdbx_strand_id
1 'polypeptide(L)'
;TTAQADVILPEHTYLEDWGDDIPDPGPGFQTVGIQQPVVMPFGSNGGTALVPAGTSQGFGDLLLNLAQDVGGSLQKDFKDWGSFDDVVREGARRLYEDKKGALPLNVGTTTASSFDEFWIGVLQRGGWWDHKAVAAKRGKTPGPFPVARDPEFRGSPSQFPMFLIPFPSHSLGDGTGAHLPWLQATPDPLVTAVWQTWVEVNPATAKELDLKEGDIVRVESPVSSIEALVYPHPATAPDVVSIPMGQGHKGYGRYATDRGANVLDLLGSGEDKETKAFAWAATRVRLIKTGRRSRVPKTEGVVPAIQVNHAPVVQVTRG
;
A
#
# COMPACT_ATOMS: atom_id res chain seq x y z
N THR A 1 -0.66 -0.15 -16.09
CA THR A 1 -1.30 1.18 -16.08
C THR A 1 -0.61 2.10 -17.07
N THR A 2 0.64 2.55 -16.87
CA THR A 2 1.34 3.47 -17.80
C THR A 2 1.47 2.92 -19.22
N ALA A 3 1.82 1.65 -19.40
CA ALA A 3 1.98 1.03 -20.73
C ALA A 3 0.67 0.89 -21.53
N GLN A 4 -0.48 1.10 -20.90
CA GLN A 4 -1.81 1.02 -21.52
C GLN A 4 -2.51 2.39 -21.53
N ALA A 5 -1.83 3.45 -21.07
CA ALA A 5 -2.41 4.79 -20.98
C ALA A 5 -2.14 5.59 -22.25
N ASP A 6 -3.12 6.37 -22.70
CA ASP A 6 -2.95 7.33 -23.80
C ASP A 6 -2.16 8.57 -23.38
N VAL A 7 -2.23 8.92 -22.08
CA VAL A 7 -1.59 10.09 -21.49
C VAL A 7 -0.74 9.66 -20.30
N ILE A 8 0.50 10.13 -20.28
CA ILE A 8 1.45 9.90 -19.19
C ILE A 8 1.90 11.27 -18.71
N LEU A 9 1.63 11.56 -17.44
CA LEU A 9 1.95 12.84 -16.80
C LEU A 9 3.01 12.56 -15.74
N PRO A 10 4.27 12.93 -15.98
CA PRO A 10 5.32 12.74 -14.99
C PRO A 10 5.06 13.58 -13.74
N GLU A 11 4.93 12.91 -12.61
CA GLU A 11 4.67 13.54 -11.32
C GLU A 11 5.99 13.81 -10.57
N HIS A 12 6.00 14.86 -9.75
CA HIS A 12 7.04 15.08 -8.75
C HIS A 12 7.01 13.98 -7.68
N THR A 13 8.17 13.70 -7.11
CA THR A 13 8.23 12.93 -5.86
C THR A 13 7.85 13.81 -4.68
N TYR A 14 7.48 13.21 -3.55
CA TYR A 14 7.15 13.92 -2.31
C TYR A 14 8.29 14.81 -1.77
N LEU A 15 9.52 14.68 -2.27
CA LEU A 15 10.66 15.53 -1.88
C LEU A 15 10.77 16.80 -2.73
N GLU A 16 10.05 16.85 -3.85
CA GLU A 16 10.08 17.89 -4.88
C GLU A 16 8.82 18.76 -4.87
N ASP A 17 7.76 18.32 -4.19
CA ASP A 17 6.44 18.94 -4.23
C ASP A 17 6.01 19.51 -2.86
N TRP A 18 5.15 20.52 -2.91
CA TRP A 18 4.40 20.98 -1.74
C TRP A 18 3.24 20.04 -1.44
N GLY A 19 2.86 19.94 -0.18
CA GLY A 19 1.64 19.22 0.18
C GLY A 19 1.25 19.36 1.63
N ASP A 20 0.09 18.82 1.95
CA ASP A 20 -0.41 18.69 3.31
C ASP A 20 -0.98 17.28 3.52
N ASP A 21 -0.98 16.84 4.77
CA ASP A 21 -1.53 15.52 5.14
C ASP A 21 -2.25 15.57 6.49
N ILE A 22 -3.30 14.77 6.61
CA ILE A 22 -3.97 14.51 7.88
C ILE A 22 -3.77 13.02 8.19
N PRO A 23 -2.88 12.68 9.13
CA PRO A 23 -2.51 11.30 9.41
C PRO A 23 -3.70 10.46 9.95
N ASP A 24 -3.77 9.20 9.51
CA ASP A 24 -4.75 8.20 9.94
C ASP A 24 -4.05 6.96 10.57
N PRO A 25 -4.45 6.46 11.75
CA PRO A 25 -5.28 7.11 12.77
C PRO A 25 -4.53 8.28 13.39
N GLY A 26 -5.18 9.45 13.44
CA GLY A 26 -4.59 10.65 14.00
C GLY A 26 -4.17 10.48 15.47
N PRO A 27 -3.35 11.39 16.01
CA PRO A 27 -2.77 11.29 17.36
C PRO A 27 -3.78 11.47 18.52
N GLY A 28 -5.09 11.42 18.22
CA GLY A 28 -6.19 11.68 19.17
C GLY A 28 -6.55 13.15 19.30
N PHE A 29 -5.84 14.02 18.59
CA PHE A 29 -6.04 15.46 18.53
C PHE A 29 -5.87 15.98 17.10
N GLN A 30 -6.35 17.20 16.83
CA GLN A 30 -6.22 17.79 15.50
C GLN A 30 -4.76 18.03 15.14
N THR A 31 -4.40 17.61 13.93
CA THR A 31 -3.07 17.77 13.37
C THR A 31 -3.17 17.94 11.86
N VAL A 32 -2.24 18.71 11.31
CA VAL A 32 -2.02 18.85 9.87
C VAL A 32 -0.51 18.80 9.65
N GLY A 33 -0.03 17.78 8.92
CA GLY A 33 1.34 17.73 8.43
C GLY A 33 1.50 18.62 7.22
N ILE A 34 2.64 19.27 7.08
CA ILE A 34 2.97 20.08 5.90
C ILE A 34 4.24 19.51 5.27
N GLN A 35 4.15 19.16 4.00
CA GLN A 35 5.25 18.73 3.16
C GLN A 35 5.84 19.96 2.44
N GLN A 36 7.13 20.17 2.65
CA GLN A 36 7.92 21.17 1.93
C GLN A 36 8.88 20.48 0.96
N PRO A 37 9.07 21.00 -0.25
CA PRO A 37 10.10 20.51 -1.14
C PRO A 37 11.49 20.74 -0.53
N VAL A 38 12.31 19.71 -0.51
CA VAL A 38 13.70 19.76 0.00
C VAL A 38 14.73 19.70 -1.12
N VAL A 39 14.28 19.45 -2.34
CA VAL A 39 15.06 19.50 -3.57
C VAL A 39 14.28 20.24 -4.64
N MET A 40 14.99 20.82 -5.60
CA MET A 40 14.36 21.32 -6.82
C MET A 40 13.84 20.13 -7.64
N PRO A 41 12.67 20.23 -8.28
CA PRO A 41 12.15 19.14 -9.10
C PRO A 41 13.14 18.68 -10.17
N PHE A 42 13.27 17.37 -10.31
CA PHE A 42 14.17 16.80 -11.29
C PHE A 42 13.72 17.16 -12.71
N GLY A 43 14.68 17.63 -13.51
CA GLY A 43 14.41 18.13 -14.87
C GLY A 43 14.17 19.64 -14.95
N SER A 44 14.03 20.36 -13.83
CA SER A 44 13.85 21.83 -13.84
C SER A 44 15.00 22.57 -14.54
N ASN A 45 16.24 22.08 -14.39
CA ASN A 45 17.45 22.69 -14.94
C ASN A 45 18.08 21.78 -16.02
N GLY A 46 17.62 21.91 -17.26
CA GLY A 46 18.26 21.26 -18.43
C GLY A 46 17.73 19.87 -18.80
N GLY A 47 16.76 19.33 -18.05
CA GLY A 47 16.10 18.06 -18.38
C GLY A 47 17.03 16.85 -18.46
N THR A 48 16.46 15.70 -18.79
CA THR A 48 17.16 14.52 -19.28
C THR A 48 16.47 14.02 -20.54
N ALA A 49 17.06 13.05 -21.25
CA ALA A 49 16.40 12.41 -22.38
C ALA A 49 15.08 11.70 -22.00
N LEU A 50 14.92 11.31 -20.73
CA LEU A 50 13.73 10.61 -20.22
C LEU A 50 12.70 11.55 -19.58
N VAL A 51 13.14 12.69 -19.06
CA VAL A 51 12.29 13.73 -18.46
C VAL A 51 12.77 15.07 -19.02
N PRO A 52 12.22 15.53 -20.16
CA PRO A 52 12.61 16.81 -20.73
C PRO A 52 12.41 17.96 -19.74
N ALA A 53 13.11 19.08 -19.97
CA ALA A 53 13.01 20.20 -19.06
C ALA A 53 11.57 20.73 -18.98
N GLY A 54 11.05 20.88 -17.76
CA GLY A 54 9.71 21.42 -17.51
C GLY A 54 8.54 20.47 -17.78
N THR A 55 8.77 19.16 -17.96
CA THR A 55 7.68 18.20 -18.24
C THR A 55 7.10 17.52 -17.00
N SER A 56 7.78 17.55 -15.86
CA SER A 56 7.27 17.01 -14.60
C SER A 56 6.60 18.10 -13.78
N GLN A 57 5.46 17.79 -13.16
CA GLN A 57 4.69 18.73 -12.34
C GLN A 57 4.25 18.05 -11.04
N GLY A 58 4.03 18.85 -9.99
CA GLY A 58 3.34 18.40 -8.79
C GLY A 58 1.91 17.99 -9.11
N PHE A 59 1.36 17.00 -8.41
CA PHE A 59 0.01 16.50 -8.71
C PHE A 59 -1.05 17.60 -8.49
N GLY A 60 -0.91 18.39 -7.44
CA GLY A 60 -1.79 19.52 -7.18
C GLY A 60 -1.71 20.59 -8.26
N ASP A 61 -0.50 20.97 -8.69
CA ASP A 61 -0.30 21.92 -9.79
C ASP A 61 -0.91 21.41 -11.11
N LEU A 62 -0.77 20.11 -11.38
CA LEU A 62 -1.37 19.48 -12.55
C LEU A 62 -2.90 19.58 -12.53
N LEU A 63 -3.54 19.34 -11.38
CA LEU A 63 -4.99 19.50 -11.23
C LEU A 63 -5.44 20.96 -11.41
N LEU A 64 -4.69 21.92 -10.87
CA LEU A 64 -4.97 23.35 -11.04
C LEU A 64 -4.86 23.76 -12.50
N ASN A 65 -3.78 23.37 -13.19
CA ASN A 65 -3.59 23.65 -14.61
C ASN A 65 -4.70 23.03 -15.46
N LEU A 66 -5.06 21.77 -15.19
CA LEU A 66 -6.16 21.11 -15.90
C LEU A 66 -7.49 21.84 -15.68
N ALA A 67 -7.76 22.33 -14.46
CA ALA A 67 -8.96 23.11 -14.17
C ALA A 67 -8.99 24.44 -14.95
N GLN A 68 -7.84 25.10 -15.13
CA GLN A 68 -7.71 26.30 -15.96
C GLN A 68 -7.97 25.99 -17.44
N ASP A 69 -7.39 24.90 -17.96
CA ASP A 69 -7.51 24.49 -19.36
C ASP A 69 -8.93 24.04 -19.72
N VAL A 70 -9.60 23.30 -18.83
CA VAL A 70 -10.99 22.85 -19.02
C VAL A 70 -11.97 24.03 -18.95
N GLY A 71 -11.68 25.05 -18.14
CA GLY A 71 -12.50 26.26 -18.03
C GLY A 71 -13.81 26.06 -17.24
N GLY A 72 -14.72 27.01 -17.38
CA GLY A 72 -16.07 26.91 -16.82
C GLY A 72 -16.14 26.99 -15.29
N SER A 73 -16.92 26.11 -14.66
CA SER A 73 -17.08 26.09 -13.20
C SER A 73 -15.79 25.67 -12.49
N LEU A 74 -15.04 24.72 -13.06
CA LEU A 74 -13.77 24.27 -12.48
C LEU A 74 -12.77 25.42 -12.39
N GLN A 75 -12.53 26.13 -13.51
CA GLN A 75 -11.66 27.31 -13.49
C GLN A 75 -12.11 28.34 -12.43
N LYS A 76 -13.41 28.57 -12.29
CA LYS A 76 -13.95 29.53 -11.32
C LYS A 76 -13.68 29.12 -9.87
N ASP A 77 -13.79 27.83 -9.57
CA ASP A 77 -13.61 27.28 -8.23
C ASP A 77 -12.14 27.28 -7.79
N PHE A 78 -11.20 27.24 -8.75
CA PHE A 78 -9.74 27.23 -8.50
C PHE A 78 -9.00 28.52 -8.90
N LYS A 79 -9.73 29.58 -9.28
CA LYS A 79 -9.14 30.82 -9.84
C LYS A 79 -8.18 31.57 -8.91
N ASP A 80 -8.30 31.35 -7.60
CA ASP A 80 -7.57 32.11 -6.58
C ASP A 80 -6.20 31.47 -6.25
N TRP A 81 -5.87 30.32 -6.86
CA TRP A 81 -4.62 29.59 -6.64
C TRP A 81 -3.86 29.41 -7.96
N GLY A 82 -2.61 29.88 -8.01
CA GLY A 82 -1.72 29.72 -9.15
C GLY A 82 -0.81 28.50 -9.04
N SER A 83 -0.63 27.98 -7.83
CA SER A 83 0.13 26.77 -7.55
C SER A 83 -0.46 26.01 -6.36
N PHE A 84 -0.01 24.77 -6.16
CA PHE A 84 -0.38 23.99 -4.99
C PHE A 84 0.25 24.54 -3.69
N ASP A 85 1.40 25.24 -3.77
CA ASP A 85 1.93 26.04 -2.66
C ASP A 85 0.91 27.08 -2.18
N ASP A 86 0.21 27.77 -3.10
CA ASP A 86 -0.84 28.73 -2.72
C ASP A 86 -1.98 28.04 -1.94
N VAL A 87 -2.34 26.82 -2.35
CA VAL A 87 -3.39 26.01 -1.69
C VAL A 87 -2.96 25.62 -0.27
N VAL A 88 -1.73 25.10 -0.11
CA VAL A 88 -1.18 24.70 1.19
C VAL A 88 -1.03 25.92 2.11
N ARG A 89 -0.53 27.04 1.59
CA ARG A 89 -0.36 28.28 2.34
C ARG A 89 -1.70 28.90 2.75
N GLU A 90 -2.73 28.80 1.91
CA GLU A 90 -4.11 29.17 2.26
C GLU A 90 -4.70 28.24 3.33
N GLY A 91 -4.43 26.94 3.26
CA GLY A 91 -4.78 25.98 4.33
C GLY A 91 -4.18 26.39 5.67
N ALA A 92 -2.88 26.71 5.69
CA ALA A 92 -2.21 27.24 6.87
C ALA A 92 -2.78 28.59 7.33
N ARG A 93 -3.17 29.48 6.40
CA ARG A 93 -3.82 30.76 6.73
C ARG A 93 -5.15 30.55 7.45
N ARG A 94 -5.94 29.56 7.04
CA ARG A 94 -7.19 29.19 7.73
C ARG A 94 -6.98 28.57 9.10
N LEU A 95 -5.82 27.96 9.35
CA LEU A 95 -5.44 27.52 10.71
C LEU A 95 -5.01 28.71 11.57
N TYR A 96 -4.38 29.71 10.97
CA TYR A 96 -4.00 30.97 11.61
C TYR A 96 -5.22 31.88 11.93
N GLU A 97 -6.23 31.89 11.07
CA GLU A 97 -7.44 32.73 11.16
C GLU A 97 -8.67 31.89 11.58
N ASP A 98 -9.12 31.92 12.84
CA ASP A 98 -10.31 31.16 13.29
C ASP A 98 -11.59 31.59 12.53
N LYS A 99 -12.53 30.65 12.38
CA LYS A 99 -13.85 30.71 11.72
C LYS A 99 -14.79 31.84 12.19
N LYS A 100 -14.36 32.71 13.11
CA LYS A 100 -15.11 33.87 13.61
C LYS A 100 -14.49 35.23 13.24
N GLY A 101 -13.43 35.26 12.43
CA GLY A 101 -12.80 36.51 11.98
C GLY A 101 -12.10 37.29 13.09
N ALA A 102 -11.91 36.69 14.26
CA ALA A 102 -11.06 37.20 15.33
C ALA A 102 -9.77 36.40 15.31
N LEU A 103 -8.63 37.07 15.18
CA LEU A 103 -7.29 36.45 15.22
C LEU A 103 -7.16 35.58 16.49
N PRO A 104 -7.20 34.23 16.40
CA PRO A 104 -6.77 33.40 17.49
C PRO A 104 -5.24 33.43 17.47
N LEU A 105 -4.64 34.52 17.94
CA LEU A 105 -3.26 34.41 18.40
C LEU A 105 -3.25 33.27 19.45
N ASN A 106 -2.80 32.07 19.05
CA ASN A 106 -2.37 30.95 19.90
C ASN A 106 -3.34 29.76 20.12
N VAL A 107 -3.73 29.05 19.06
CA VAL A 107 -4.19 27.65 19.19
C VAL A 107 -3.20 26.70 18.51
N GLY A 108 -2.90 25.62 19.21
CA GLY A 108 -1.88 24.64 18.81
C GLY A 108 -0.44 24.95 19.21
N THR A 109 0.52 24.27 18.57
CA THR A 109 1.95 24.24 18.91
C THR A 109 2.77 25.41 18.32
N THR A 110 2.16 26.25 17.48
CA THR A 110 2.79 27.42 16.87
C THR A 110 1.97 28.68 17.16
N THR A 111 2.60 29.64 17.82
CA THR A 111 2.04 30.93 18.24
C THR A 111 2.88 32.05 17.63
N ALA A 112 2.28 32.96 16.87
CA ALA A 112 3.03 33.96 16.12
C ALA A 112 2.24 35.25 15.89
N SER A 113 2.92 36.39 15.85
CA SER A 113 2.30 37.71 15.77
C SER A 113 1.82 38.09 14.37
N SER A 114 2.36 37.43 13.36
CA SER A 114 1.99 37.56 11.94
C SER A 114 1.85 36.19 11.28
N PHE A 115 1.16 36.15 10.14
CA PHE A 115 1.05 34.93 9.36
C PHE A 115 2.41 34.41 8.86
N ASP A 116 3.34 35.30 8.49
CA ASP A 116 4.65 34.86 8.00
C ASP A 116 5.48 34.19 9.11
N GLU A 117 5.44 34.74 10.34
CA GLU A 117 6.03 34.08 11.51
C GLU A 117 5.35 32.73 11.82
N PHE A 118 4.01 32.67 11.68
CA PHE A 118 3.26 31.42 11.87
C PHE A 118 3.66 30.37 10.85
N TRP A 119 3.70 30.74 9.57
CA TRP A 119 4.07 29.89 8.44
C TRP A 119 5.46 29.30 8.63
N ILE A 120 6.46 30.15 8.93
CA ILE A 120 7.82 29.69 9.25
C ILE A 120 7.81 28.72 10.43
N GLY A 121 7.05 29.03 11.49
CA GLY A 121 6.95 28.19 12.68
C GLY A 121 6.34 26.80 12.41
N VAL A 122 5.33 26.73 11.55
CA VAL A 122 4.70 25.47 11.11
C VAL A 122 5.67 24.65 10.27
N LEU A 123 6.34 25.25 9.28
CA LEU A 123 7.32 24.57 8.43
C LEU A 123 8.51 24.01 9.23
N GLN A 124 9.03 24.79 10.19
CA GLN A 124 10.12 24.33 11.06
C GLN A 124 9.76 23.10 11.89
N ARG A 125 8.48 22.91 12.19
CA ARG A 125 7.98 21.76 12.96
C ARG A 125 7.50 20.62 12.06
N GLY A 126 7.35 20.86 10.76
CA GLY A 126 6.77 19.92 9.79
C GLY A 126 5.24 19.86 9.81
N GLY A 127 4.57 20.82 10.44
CA GLY A 127 3.12 20.81 10.58
C GLY A 127 2.57 21.70 11.71
N TRP A 128 1.27 21.56 11.94
CA TRP A 128 0.52 22.21 13.00
C TRP A 128 -0.23 21.16 13.82
N TRP A 129 -0.21 21.31 15.15
CA TRP A 129 -0.87 20.39 16.08
C TRP A 129 -1.66 21.17 17.12
N ASP A 130 -2.92 20.82 17.37
CA ASP A 130 -3.70 21.30 18.51
C ASP A 130 -4.05 20.16 19.47
N HIS A 131 -3.15 19.95 20.45
CA HIS A 131 -3.29 18.92 21.48
C HIS A 131 -4.54 19.08 22.37
N LYS A 132 -5.18 20.26 22.36
CA LYS A 132 -6.41 20.52 23.12
C LYS A 132 -7.65 20.18 22.29
N ALA A 133 -7.56 20.18 20.97
CA ALA A 133 -8.63 19.81 20.06
C ALA A 133 -8.74 18.28 19.93
N VAL A 134 -9.19 17.65 21.01
CA VAL A 134 -9.50 16.21 21.06
C VAL A 134 -10.97 15.95 20.81
N ALA A 135 -11.31 14.76 20.30
CA ALA A 135 -12.71 14.38 20.11
C ALA A 135 -13.46 14.34 21.45
N ALA A 136 -14.41 15.28 21.66
CA ALA A 136 -15.15 15.42 22.91
C ALA A 136 -16.16 14.28 23.17
N LYS A 137 -16.52 13.50 22.14
CA LYS A 137 -17.49 12.41 22.23
C LYS A 137 -16.85 11.10 21.82
N ARG A 138 -16.97 10.08 22.66
CA ARG A 138 -16.74 8.69 22.23
C ARG A 138 -17.74 8.39 21.09
N GLY A 139 -17.26 7.74 20.03
CA GLY A 139 -18.13 7.22 18.98
C GLY A 139 -19.23 6.34 19.58
N LYS A 140 -20.32 6.10 18.84
CA LYS A 140 -21.35 5.17 19.28
C LYS A 140 -20.70 3.82 19.58
N THR A 141 -20.97 3.26 20.76
CA THR A 141 -20.59 1.88 21.06
C THR A 141 -21.15 1.00 19.93
N PRO A 142 -20.31 0.19 19.25
CA PRO A 142 -20.80 -0.73 18.24
C PRO A 142 -21.91 -1.60 18.83
N GLY A 143 -22.96 -1.84 18.05
CA GLY A 143 -23.99 -2.80 18.42
C GLY A 143 -23.43 -4.22 18.55
N PRO A 144 -24.23 -5.19 19.01
CA PRO A 144 -23.83 -6.58 18.99
C PRO A 144 -23.41 -7.00 17.56
N PHE A 145 -22.37 -7.82 17.46
CA PHE A 145 -21.92 -8.34 16.16
C PHE A 145 -23.08 -9.07 15.45
N PRO A 146 -23.25 -8.87 14.14
CA PRO A 146 -24.19 -9.66 13.37
C PRO A 146 -23.78 -11.13 13.41
N VAL A 147 -24.75 -12.03 13.25
CA VAL A 147 -24.47 -13.46 13.10
C VAL A 147 -23.64 -13.67 11.84
N ALA A 148 -22.44 -14.21 12.00
CA ALA A 148 -21.54 -14.49 10.88
C ALA A 148 -22.19 -15.51 9.94
N ARG A 149 -22.28 -15.15 8.66
CA ARG A 149 -22.73 -16.07 7.61
C ARG A 149 -21.62 -17.05 7.25
N ASP A 150 -21.99 -18.14 6.59
CA ASP A 150 -21.00 -19.03 6.02
C ASP A 150 -20.31 -18.34 4.84
N PRO A 151 -18.96 -18.40 4.78
CA PRO A 151 -18.20 -17.78 3.72
C PRO A 151 -18.44 -18.48 2.37
N GLU A 152 -18.56 -17.68 1.32
CA GLU A 152 -18.64 -18.18 -0.06
C GLU A 152 -17.26 -18.03 -0.72
N PHE A 153 -16.77 -19.12 -1.32
CA PHE A 153 -15.49 -19.13 -2.00
C PHE A 153 -15.65 -19.42 -3.49
N ARG A 154 -14.83 -18.75 -4.31
CA ARG A 154 -14.71 -19.03 -5.74
C ARG A 154 -13.83 -20.26 -5.96
N GLY A 155 -14.37 -21.24 -6.69
CA GLY A 155 -13.72 -22.51 -7.00
C GLY A 155 -14.33 -23.67 -6.21
N SER A 156 -14.58 -24.80 -6.86
CA SER A 156 -15.13 -25.96 -6.17
C SER A 156 -14.06 -26.61 -5.28
N PRO A 157 -14.39 -27.07 -4.06
CA PRO A 157 -13.41 -27.75 -3.18
C PRO A 157 -12.77 -28.99 -3.81
N SER A 158 -13.49 -29.68 -4.71
CA SER A 158 -12.98 -30.86 -5.41
C SER A 158 -11.90 -30.56 -6.45
N GLN A 159 -11.92 -29.36 -7.04
CA GLN A 159 -10.94 -28.94 -8.04
C GLN A 159 -9.85 -28.05 -7.45
N PHE A 160 -10.22 -27.20 -6.48
CA PHE A 160 -9.37 -26.22 -5.81
C PHE A 160 -9.48 -26.44 -4.29
N PRO A 161 -8.76 -27.43 -3.74
CA PRO A 161 -8.95 -27.87 -2.36
C PRO A 161 -8.48 -26.83 -1.34
N MET A 162 -7.51 -25.99 -1.68
CA MET A 162 -6.89 -25.06 -0.74
C MET A 162 -7.50 -23.66 -0.82
N PHE A 163 -7.42 -22.92 0.28
CA PHE A 163 -7.79 -21.51 0.35
C PHE A 163 -6.57 -20.62 0.11
N LEU A 164 -6.73 -19.55 -0.67
CA LEU A 164 -5.68 -18.56 -0.90
C LEU A 164 -5.82 -17.39 0.08
N ILE A 165 -4.74 -17.07 0.77
CA ILE A 165 -4.62 -15.86 1.59
C ILE A 165 -3.48 -14.98 1.03
N PRO A 166 -3.81 -13.99 0.19
CA PRO A 166 -2.87 -12.95 -0.18
C PRO A 166 -2.56 -12.07 1.05
N PHE A 167 -1.32 -11.67 1.25
CA PHE A 167 -0.95 -10.76 2.35
C PHE A 167 -0.01 -9.66 1.88
N PRO A 168 -0.11 -8.42 2.40
CA PRO A 168 0.84 -7.37 2.06
C PRO A 168 2.24 -7.78 2.53
N SER A 169 3.22 -7.72 1.61
CA SER A 169 4.62 -7.93 1.99
C SER A 169 5.06 -6.85 2.98
N HIS A 170 5.86 -7.19 3.98
CA HIS A 170 6.38 -6.22 4.92
C HIS A 170 7.24 -5.13 4.27
N SER A 171 8.00 -5.48 3.23
CA SER A 171 8.89 -4.53 2.54
C SER A 171 8.24 -3.91 1.30
N LEU A 172 7.36 -4.65 0.61
CA LEU A 172 6.78 -4.21 -0.66
C LEU A 172 5.32 -3.74 -0.55
N GLY A 173 4.63 -4.04 0.55
CA GLY A 173 3.24 -3.68 0.76
C GLY A 173 2.34 -4.16 -0.38
N ASP A 174 1.77 -3.20 -1.09
CA ASP A 174 0.92 -3.37 -2.29
C ASP A 174 1.70 -3.38 -3.62
N GLY A 175 3.01 -3.13 -3.60
CA GLY A 175 3.89 -3.10 -4.76
C GLY A 175 4.30 -1.70 -5.22
N THR A 176 3.78 -0.63 -4.62
CA THR A 176 4.20 0.76 -4.93
C THR A 176 5.72 0.95 -4.77
N GLY A 177 6.33 0.32 -3.77
CA GLY A 177 7.78 0.34 -3.53
C GLY A 177 8.62 -0.64 -4.37
N ALA A 178 8.02 -1.48 -5.23
CA ALA A 178 8.72 -2.61 -5.85
C ALA A 178 9.89 -2.20 -6.77
N HIS A 179 9.86 -1.00 -7.31
CA HIS A 179 10.93 -0.47 -8.16
C HIS A 179 12.18 -0.05 -7.36
N LEU A 180 12.11 0.01 -6.02
CA LEU A 180 13.21 0.40 -5.14
C LEU A 180 14.06 -0.82 -4.75
N PRO A 181 15.36 -0.85 -5.08
CA PRO A 181 16.21 -2.03 -4.84
C PRO A 181 16.41 -2.33 -3.35
N TRP A 182 16.33 -1.32 -2.47
CA TRP A 182 16.45 -1.52 -1.04
C TRP A 182 15.25 -2.27 -0.46
N LEU A 183 14.03 -1.92 -0.89
CA LEU A 183 12.83 -2.66 -0.48
C LEU A 183 12.82 -4.07 -1.06
N GLN A 184 13.23 -4.24 -2.31
CA GLN A 184 13.41 -5.57 -2.92
C GLN A 184 14.41 -6.46 -2.17
N ALA A 185 15.44 -5.86 -1.58
CA ALA A 185 16.47 -6.56 -0.82
C ALA A 185 16.22 -6.63 0.69
N THR A 186 15.14 -6.02 1.20
CA THR A 186 14.76 -6.09 2.61
C THR A 186 14.12 -7.45 2.88
N PRO A 187 14.72 -8.29 3.74
CA PRO A 187 14.20 -9.61 4.04
C PRO A 187 12.84 -9.56 4.73
N ASP A 188 11.94 -10.47 4.35
CA ASP A 188 10.73 -10.73 5.12
C ASP A 188 11.09 -11.09 6.58
N PRO A 189 10.41 -10.52 7.60
CA PRO A 189 10.80 -10.75 8.99
C PRO A 189 10.61 -12.19 9.48
N LEU A 190 9.78 -13.00 8.81
CA LEU A 190 9.51 -14.39 9.20
C LEU A 190 10.27 -15.40 8.35
N VAL A 191 10.28 -15.23 7.02
CA VAL A 191 10.89 -16.20 6.08
C VAL A 191 12.20 -15.71 5.46
N THR A 192 12.55 -14.44 5.69
CA THR A 192 13.76 -13.76 5.17
C THR A 192 13.93 -13.77 3.65
N ALA A 193 12.86 -14.13 2.93
CA ALA A 193 12.84 -14.14 1.47
C ALA A 193 12.93 -12.71 0.91
N VAL A 194 13.60 -12.58 -0.23
CA VAL A 194 13.85 -11.32 -0.95
C VAL A 194 13.70 -11.52 -2.45
N TRP A 195 13.50 -10.47 -3.25
CA TRP A 195 13.57 -10.50 -4.73
C TRP A 195 12.66 -11.47 -5.51
N GLN A 196 11.88 -12.35 -4.87
CA GLN A 196 11.03 -13.35 -5.51
C GLN A 196 9.74 -13.55 -4.72
N THR A 197 8.68 -13.99 -5.40
CA THR A 197 7.43 -14.42 -4.76
C THR A 197 7.55 -15.87 -4.30
N TRP A 198 7.10 -16.15 -3.07
CA TRP A 198 7.02 -17.50 -2.52
C TRP A 198 5.58 -17.89 -2.20
N VAL A 199 5.37 -19.18 -1.97
CA VAL A 199 4.11 -19.80 -1.60
C VAL A 199 4.32 -20.49 -0.26
N GLU A 200 3.72 -19.95 0.78
CA GLU A 200 3.76 -20.57 2.10
C GLU A 200 2.77 -21.73 2.15
N VAL A 201 3.28 -22.89 2.57
CA VAL A 201 2.50 -24.12 2.67
C VAL A 201 2.79 -24.77 4.02
N ASN A 202 1.77 -25.27 4.70
CA ASN A 202 1.97 -26.01 5.94
C ASN A 202 2.91 -27.22 5.71
N PRO A 203 3.86 -27.54 6.61
CA PRO A 203 4.78 -28.66 6.42
C PRO A 203 4.11 -30.03 6.24
N ALA A 204 2.96 -30.28 6.87
CA ALA A 204 2.21 -31.51 6.67
C ALA A 204 1.61 -31.59 5.26
N THR A 205 0.95 -30.51 4.82
CA THR A 205 0.43 -30.38 3.45
C THR A 205 1.55 -30.47 2.41
N ALA A 206 2.70 -29.83 2.66
CA ALA A 206 3.87 -29.92 1.78
C ALA A 206 4.35 -31.38 1.67
N LYS A 207 4.41 -32.12 2.79
CA LYS A 207 4.78 -33.54 2.79
C LYS A 207 3.77 -34.41 2.02
N GLU A 208 2.47 -34.18 2.19
CA GLU A 208 1.40 -34.89 1.47
C GLU A 208 1.47 -34.66 -0.05
N LEU A 209 1.80 -33.43 -0.46
CA LEU A 209 1.97 -33.06 -1.86
C LEU A 209 3.40 -33.34 -2.39
N ASP A 210 4.28 -33.91 -1.55
CA ASP A 210 5.72 -34.12 -1.81
C ASP A 210 6.46 -32.84 -2.26
N LEU A 211 6.04 -31.68 -1.77
CA LEU A 211 6.65 -30.38 -2.03
C LEU A 211 7.79 -30.11 -1.05
N LYS A 212 8.85 -29.49 -1.56
CA LYS A 212 10.04 -29.08 -0.80
C LYS A 212 10.32 -27.60 -1.05
N GLU A 213 11.06 -26.98 -0.12
CA GLU A 213 11.52 -25.60 -0.30
C GLU A 213 12.23 -25.43 -1.66
N GLY A 214 11.84 -24.36 -2.37
CA GLY A 214 12.40 -24.00 -3.66
C GLY A 214 11.83 -24.79 -4.85
N ASP A 215 10.90 -25.73 -4.64
CA ASP A 215 10.11 -26.28 -5.74
C ASP A 215 9.31 -25.14 -6.38
N ILE A 216 9.26 -25.11 -7.71
CA ILE A 216 8.40 -24.16 -8.43
C ILE A 216 7.06 -24.84 -8.65
N VAL A 217 6.00 -24.23 -8.12
CA VAL A 217 4.61 -24.68 -8.30
C VAL A 217 3.83 -23.70 -9.15
N ARG A 218 2.94 -24.24 -9.98
CA ARG A 218 1.87 -23.47 -10.59
C ARG A 218 0.69 -23.42 -9.61
N VAL A 219 0.42 -22.24 -9.08
CA VAL A 219 -0.74 -21.95 -8.25
C VAL A 219 -1.87 -21.60 -9.20
N GLU A 220 -2.92 -22.40 -9.23
CA GLU A 220 -4.06 -22.17 -10.12
C GLU A 220 -5.31 -21.83 -9.32
N SER A 221 -6.04 -20.80 -9.77
CA SER A 221 -7.40 -20.50 -9.36
C SER A 221 -8.36 -20.71 -10.55
N PRO A 222 -9.68 -20.58 -10.35
CA PRO A 222 -10.64 -20.54 -11.47
C PRO A 222 -10.43 -19.38 -12.44
N VAL A 223 -9.63 -18.37 -12.09
CA VAL A 223 -9.43 -17.14 -12.88
C VAL A 223 -8.16 -17.23 -13.70
N SER A 224 -7.04 -17.58 -13.08
CA SER A 224 -5.74 -17.65 -13.76
C SER A 224 -4.77 -18.57 -13.00
N SER A 225 -3.51 -18.54 -13.40
CA SER A 225 -2.44 -19.23 -12.71
C SER A 225 -1.18 -18.39 -12.63
N ILE A 226 -0.42 -18.56 -11.55
CA ILE A 226 0.91 -17.98 -11.38
C ILE A 226 1.92 -19.07 -11.03
N GLU A 227 3.21 -18.75 -11.19
CA GLU A 227 4.30 -19.60 -10.70
C GLU A 227 5.04 -18.92 -9.55
N ALA A 228 5.31 -19.66 -8.49
CA ALA A 228 6.05 -19.16 -7.35
C ALA A 228 6.79 -20.29 -6.62
N LEU A 229 7.74 -19.91 -5.77
CA LEU A 229 8.61 -20.85 -5.05
C LEU A 229 7.93 -21.35 -3.78
N VAL A 230 7.88 -22.66 -3.59
CA VAL A 230 7.37 -23.23 -2.34
C VAL A 230 8.28 -22.89 -1.18
N TYR A 231 7.67 -22.51 -0.07
CA TYR A 231 8.31 -22.31 1.22
C TYR A 231 7.47 -22.99 2.32
N PRO A 232 7.91 -24.14 2.87
CA PRO A 232 7.20 -24.79 3.96
C PRO A 232 7.26 -23.95 5.25
N HIS A 233 6.11 -23.45 5.74
CA HIS A 233 6.03 -22.59 6.92
C HIS A 233 5.05 -23.15 7.96
N PRO A 234 5.51 -23.45 9.20
CA PRO A 234 4.63 -24.01 10.25
C PRO A 234 3.50 -23.09 10.72
N ALA A 235 3.57 -21.78 10.46
CA ALA A 235 2.50 -20.84 10.83
C ALA A 235 1.34 -20.86 9.84
N THR A 236 1.56 -21.34 8.61
CA THR A 236 0.50 -21.52 7.62
C THR A 236 -0.44 -22.63 8.09
N ALA A 237 -1.74 -22.35 8.14
CA ALA A 237 -2.73 -23.36 8.50
C ALA A 237 -2.77 -24.50 7.44
N PRO A 238 -3.10 -25.73 7.85
CA PRO A 238 -3.45 -26.78 6.89
C PRO A 238 -4.54 -26.31 5.92
N ASP A 239 -4.49 -26.79 4.68
CA ASP A 239 -5.41 -26.42 3.57
C ASP A 239 -5.37 -24.94 3.14
N VAL A 240 -4.46 -24.14 3.68
CA VAL A 240 -4.26 -22.74 3.30
C VAL A 240 -2.93 -22.58 2.57
N VAL A 241 -2.96 -21.72 1.56
CA VAL A 241 -1.78 -21.23 0.84
C VAL A 241 -1.70 -19.72 1.02
N SER A 242 -0.59 -19.23 1.57
CA SER A 242 -0.35 -17.80 1.74
C SER A 242 0.69 -17.30 0.75
N ILE A 243 0.43 -16.17 0.10
CA ILE A 243 1.33 -15.60 -0.92
C ILE A 243 1.45 -14.07 -0.70
N PRO A 244 2.66 -13.51 -0.63
CA PRO A 244 2.86 -12.08 -0.46
C PRO A 244 2.47 -11.29 -1.71
N MET A 245 1.92 -10.10 -1.51
CA MET A 245 1.67 -9.08 -2.53
C MET A 245 2.94 -8.25 -2.80
N GLY A 246 2.88 -7.45 -3.87
CA GLY A 246 3.89 -6.43 -4.19
C GLY A 246 4.95 -6.83 -5.22
N GLN A 247 4.82 -8.00 -5.85
CA GLN A 247 5.66 -8.46 -6.97
C GLN A 247 4.80 -8.73 -8.22
N GLY A 248 5.45 -9.14 -9.32
CA GLY A 248 4.77 -9.54 -10.56
C GLY A 248 4.52 -8.40 -11.54
N HIS A 249 5.17 -7.25 -11.36
CA HIS A 249 5.07 -6.12 -12.27
C HIS A 249 5.60 -6.48 -13.67
N LYS A 250 4.80 -6.24 -14.70
CA LYS A 250 5.21 -6.43 -16.12
C LYS A 250 6.02 -5.25 -16.68
N GLY A 251 6.06 -4.16 -15.94
CA GLY A 251 6.90 -3.00 -16.18
C GLY A 251 6.80 -2.11 -14.95
N TYR A 252 7.93 -1.77 -14.33
CA TYR A 252 8.03 -0.79 -13.25
C TYR A 252 9.51 -0.53 -12.93
N GLY A 253 10.28 -0.20 -13.97
CA GLY A 253 11.73 -0.08 -13.89
C GLY A 253 12.47 -1.41 -13.78
N ARG A 254 13.81 -1.36 -13.81
CA ARG A 254 14.69 -2.55 -13.93
C ARG A 254 14.64 -3.51 -12.75
N TYR A 255 14.16 -3.07 -11.59
CA TYR A 255 14.18 -3.87 -10.36
C TYR A 255 12.90 -4.67 -10.15
N ALA A 256 11.76 -4.19 -10.63
CA ALA A 256 10.46 -4.84 -10.45
C ALA A 256 9.96 -5.61 -11.69
N THR A 257 10.43 -5.24 -12.88
CA THR A 257 9.96 -5.85 -14.14
C THR A 257 10.28 -7.34 -14.18
N ASP A 258 9.26 -8.14 -14.48
CA ASP A 258 9.32 -9.60 -14.64
C ASP A 258 9.94 -10.33 -13.44
N ARG A 259 9.67 -9.81 -12.26
CA ARG A 259 10.15 -10.37 -10.99
C ARG A 259 9.01 -10.92 -10.15
N GLY A 260 9.18 -12.16 -9.69
CA GLY A 260 8.16 -12.87 -8.94
C GLY A 260 6.85 -13.00 -9.72
N ALA A 261 5.75 -13.07 -8.98
CA ALA A 261 4.41 -13.21 -9.52
C ALA A 261 3.42 -12.32 -8.76
N ASN A 262 2.39 -11.87 -9.47
CA ASN A 262 1.32 -11.04 -8.92
C ASN A 262 0.20 -11.96 -8.41
N VAL A 263 0.08 -12.10 -7.09
CA VAL A 263 -0.98 -12.91 -6.46
C VAL A 263 -2.38 -12.39 -6.81
N LEU A 264 -2.53 -11.11 -7.10
CA LEU A 264 -3.82 -10.51 -7.45
C LEU A 264 -4.37 -11.07 -8.77
N ASP A 265 -3.51 -11.60 -9.65
CA ASP A 265 -3.93 -12.23 -10.91
C ASP A 265 -4.79 -13.50 -10.64
N LEU A 266 -4.66 -14.11 -9.47
CA LEU A 266 -5.46 -15.27 -9.06
C LEU A 266 -6.85 -14.88 -8.59
N LEU A 267 -7.06 -13.62 -8.20
CA LEU A 267 -8.29 -13.17 -7.56
C LEU A 267 -9.38 -12.88 -8.59
N GLY A 268 -10.61 -13.21 -8.21
CA GLY A 268 -11.78 -12.83 -8.98
C GLY A 268 -12.29 -11.44 -8.63
N SER A 269 -13.07 -10.82 -9.52
CA SER A 269 -13.80 -9.57 -9.29
C SER A 269 -14.99 -9.70 -8.31
N GLY A 270 -14.90 -10.59 -7.32
CA GLY A 270 -15.95 -10.80 -6.34
C GLY A 270 -15.99 -9.68 -5.30
N GLU A 271 -17.17 -9.44 -4.74
CA GLU A 271 -17.38 -8.51 -3.65
C GLU A 271 -18.07 -9.22 -2.50
N ASP A 272 -17.79 -8.76 -1.28
CA ASP A 272 -18.60 -9.11 -0.12
C ASP A 272 -20.03 -8.54 -0.30
N LYS A 273 -21.04 -9.38 -0.06
CA LYS A 273 -22.43 -9.04 -0.39
C LYS A 273 -22.96 -7.86 0.42
N GLU A 274 -22.46 -7.67 1.64
CA GLU A 274 -22.92 -6.66 2.58
C GLU A 274 -22.15 -5.35 2.45
N THR A 275 -20.82 -5.42 2.53
CA THR A 275 -19.94 -4.24 2.51
C THR A 275 -19.64 -3.74 1.11
N LYS A 276 -19.87 -4.55 0.07
CA LYS A 276 -19.41 -4.32 -1.31
C LYS A 276 -17.89 -4.17 -1.43
N ALA A 277 -17.15 -4.51 -0.38
CA ALA A 277 -15.70 -4.51 -0.41
C ALA A 277 -15.22 -5.65 -1.31
N PHE A 278 -14.07 -5.45 -1.95
CA PHE A 278 -13.43 -6.46 -2.76
C PHE A 278 -13.15 -7.73 -1.94
N ALA A 279 -13.60 -8.89 -2.43
CA ALA A 279 -13.51 -10.17 -1.74
C ALA A 279 -12.11 -10.83 -1.89
N TRP A 280 -11.09 -10.14 -1.40
CA TRP A 280 -9.67 -10.48 -1.60
C TRP A 280 -9.25 -11.85 -1.05
N ALA A 281 -9.94 -12.38 -0.02
CA ALA A 281 -9.67 -13.68 0.61
C ALA A 281 -10.69 -14.79 0.23
N ALA A 282 -11.51 -14.58 -0.81
CA ALA A 282 -12.59 -15.50 -1.18
C ALA A 282 -12.22 -16.47 -2.33
N THR A 283 -10.93 -16.74 -2.55
CA THR A 283 -10.47 -17.56 -3.68
C THR A 283 -9.89 -18.89 -3.20
N ARG A 284 -10.31 -19.99 -3.85
CA ARG A 284 -9.66 -21.29 -3.70
C ARG A 284 -8.65 -21.54 -4.80
N VAL A 285 -7.61 -22.31 -4.47
CA VAL A 285 -6.51 -22.65 -5.37
C VAL A 285 -6.14 -24.14 -5.30
N ARG A 286 -5.39 -24.59 -6.31
CA ARG A 286 -4.64 -25.85 -6.28
C ARG A 286 -3.17 -25.59 -6.60
N LEU A 287 -2.30 -26.44 -6.08
CA LEU A 287 -0.87 -26.42 -6.35
C LEU A 287 -0.51 -27.55 -7.32
N ILE A 288 0.19 -27.22 -8.40
CA ILE A 288 0.68 -28.19 -9.38
C ILE A 288 2.20 -28.09 -9.45
N LYS A 289 2.89 -29.22 -9.25
CA LYS A 289 4.34 -29.28 -9.43
C LYS A 289 4.71 -29.03 -10.89
N THR A 290 5.66 -28.13 -11.10
CA THR A 290 6.22 -27.90 -12.45
C THR A 290 7.41 -28.81 -12.77
N GLY A 291 7.98 -29.49 -11.76
CA GLY A 291 9.23 -30.25 -11.85
C GLY A 291 10.50 -29.39 -11.84
N ARG A 292 10.38 -28.06 -11.92
CA ARG A 292 11.52 -27.14 -11.79
C ARG A 292 11.75 -26.76 -10.34
N ARG A 293 12.99 -26.38 -10.04
CA ARG A 293 13.42 -25.89 -8.72
C ARG A 293 14.32 -24.69 -8.86
N SER A 294 14.26 -23.79 -7.88
CA SER A 294 15.25 -22.75 -7.67
C SER A 294 15.51 -22.58 -6.19
N ARG A 295 16.70 -22.13 -5.82
CA ARG A 295 16.95 -21.74 -4.44
C ARG A 295 16.07 -20.55 -4.10
N VAL A 296 15.40 -20.58 -2.94
CA VAL A 296 14.70 -19.41 -2.41
C VAL A 296 15.76 -18.37 -2.03
N PRO A 297 15.76 -17.18 -2.65
CA PRO A 297 16.64 -16.11 -2.23
C PRO A 297 16.22 -15.63 -0.83
N LYS A 298 16.98 -16.04 0.19
CA LYS A 298 16.72 -15.75 1.61
C LYS A 298 18.02 -15.52 2.37
N THR A 299 17.95 -14.79 3.49
CA THR A 299 19.15 -14.48 4.30
C THR A 299 19.39 -15.47 5.43
N GLU A 300 18.37 -16.24 5.84
CA GLU A 300 18.53 -17.31 6.82
C GLU A 300 19.24 -18.56 6.25
N GLY A 301 19.58 -19.48 7.15
CA GLY A 301 20.22 -20.75 6.81
C GLY A 301 19.29 -21.77 6.11
N VAL A 302 19.78 -23.00 6.01
CA VAL A 302 19.05 -24.12 5.38
C VAL A 302 18.25 -24.96 6.38
N VAL A 303 18.23 -24.56 7.65
CA VAL A 303 17.47 -25.24 8.70
C VAL A 303 16.01 -24.82 8.57
N PRO A 304 15.06 -25.73 8.33
CA PRO A 304 13.66 -25.38 8.18
C PRO A 304 13.09 -24.84 9.49
N ALA A 305 12.17 -23.87 9.39
CA ALA A 305 11.34 -23.46 10.52
C ALA A 305 10.48 -24.66 10.98
N ILE A 306 10.64 -25.06 12.25
CA ILE A 306 9.83 -26.12 12.86
C ILE A 306 8.91 -25.53 13.92
N GLN A 307 7.75 -26.14 14.06
CA GLN A 307 6.83 -25.80 15.13
C GLN A 307 7.40 -26.23 16.48
N VAL A 308 7.35 -25.35 17.48
CA VAL A 308 7.78 -25.68 18.84
C VAL A 308 6.72 -26.50 19.57
N ASN A 309 7.14 -27.57 20.25
CA ASN A 309 6.25 -28.56 20.87
C ASN A 309 5.21 -28.01 21.88
N HIS A 310 5.40 -26.80 22.41
CA HIS A 310 4.52 -26.19 23.42
C HIS A 310 3.44 -25.26 22.84
N ALA A 311 3.38 -25.08 21.52
CA ALA A 311 2.36 -24.27 20.85
C ALA A 311 1.78 -25.04 19.64
N PRO A 312 0.91 -26.05 19.84
CA PRO A 312 0.22 -26.73 18.76
C PRO A 312 -0.64 -25.73 17.96
N VAL A 313 -0.47 -25.64 16.65
CA VAL A 313 -1.45 -25.02 15.75
C VAL A 313 -2.68 -25.92 15.79
N VAL A 314 -3.73 -25.47 16.48
CA VAL A 314 -4.97 -26.22 16.62
C VAL A 314 -5.91 -25.83 15.49
N GLN A 315 -6.32 -26.81 14.68
CA GLN A 315 -7.43 -26.62 13.75
C GLN A 315 -8.72 -26.52 14.56
N VAL A 316 -9.33 -25.33 14.61
CA VAL A 316 -10.63 -25.12 15.25
C VAL A 316 -11.70 -25.59 14.27
N THR A 317 -12.23 -26.80 14.48
CA THR A 317 -13.40 -27.29 13.76
C THR A 317 -14.66 -26.71 14.42
N ARG A 318 -15.60 -26.17 13.64
CA ARG A 318 -16.93 -25.81 14.17
C ARG A 318 -17.63 -27.12 14.59
N GLY A 319 -17.93 -27.26 15.87
CA GLY A 319 -18.89 -28.24 16.40
C GLY A 319 -20.32 -27.74 16.28
#